data_AF-A0A6F9X2L1-F1
#
_entry.id   AF-A0A6F9X2L1-F1
#
_cell.length_a   1.000
_cell.length_b   1.000
_cell.length_c   1.000
_cell.angle_alpha   90.00
_cell.angle_beta   90.00
_cell.angle_gamma   90.00
#
_symmetry.space_group_name_H-M   'P 1'
#
loop_
_entity.id
_entity.type
_entity.pdbx_description
1 polymer ?
#
loop_
_entity_poly.entity_id
_entity_poly.type
_entity_poly.pdbx_seq_one_letter_code
_entity_poly.pdbx_strand_id
1 'polypeptide(L)'
;MKSLHYAAALAGAALLSAGCTTYYQVREPAGGRAYYTTDIEETKAGSVKFTDEKSGSTITLQNSEIREIPKEEYEKGITSSAPGVPKK
;
A
#
# COMPACT_ATOMS: atom_id res chain seq x y z
N MET A 1 45.34 0.75 -26.32
CA MET A 1 45.70 1.91 -25.49
C MET A 1 44.53 2.88 -25.57
N LYS A 2 43.78 3.05 -24.46
CA LYS A 2 43.47 4.35 -23.78
C LYS A 2 42.98 5.42 -24.76
N SER A 3 41.81 6.04 -24.65
CA SER A 3 40.98 6.42 -23.48
C SER A 3 39.69 7.03 -24.06
N LEU A 4 38.49 6.67 -23.58
CA LEU A 4 37.75 7.38 -22.53
C LEU A 4 37.42 8.84 -22.87
N HIS A 5 36.17 9.08 -23.31
CA HIS A 5 35.42 10.31 -23.03
C HIS A 5 33.94 9.93 -22.82
N TYR A 6 33.53 9.85 -21.56
CA TYR A 6 32.12 9.84 -21.16
C TYR A 6 31.59 11.27 -21.24
N ALA A 7 30.46 11.46 -21.91
CA ALA A 7 29.54 12.57 -21.69
C ALA A 7 28.14 11.95 -21.71
N ALA A 8 27.61 11.43 -20.61
CA ALA A 8 27.01 12.16 -19.50
C ALA A 8 25.91 13.12 -19.97
N ALA A 9 24.72 12.56 -20.24
CA ALA A 9 23.43 13.26 -20.13
C ALA A 9 22.25 12.27 -20.21
N LEU A 10 22.26 11.23 -19.36
CA LEU A 10 21.01 10.55 -18.97
C LEU A 10 20.36 11.42 -17.90
N ALA A 11 19.76 12.53 -18.34
CA ALA A 11 18.93 13.37 -17.50
C ALA A 11 17.67 12.58 -17.14
N GLY A 12 17.69 11.98 -15.96
CA GLY A 12 16.56 11.29 -15.36
C GLY A 12 15.41 12.26 -15.14
N ALA A 13 14.48 12.32 -16.09
CA ALA A 13 13.14 12.82 -15.85
C ALA A 13 12.30 11.69 -15.25
N ALA A 14 12.65 11.26 -14.02
CA ALA A 14 11.69 10.61 -13.16
C ALA A 14 10.73 11.71 -12.68
N LEU A 15 9.72 11.99 -13.50
CA LEU A 15 8.56 12.76 -13.09
C LEU A 15 8.01 12.07 -11.84
N LEU A 16 8.33 12.63 -10.68
CA LEU A 16 7.61 12.35 -9.44
C LEU A 16 6.18 12.80 -9.71
N SER A 17 5.36 11.89 -10.20
CA SER A 17 3.92 12.03 -10.18
C SER A 17 3.56 12.25 -8.72
N ALA A 18 3.34 13.51 -8.34
CA ALA A 18 2.54 13.87 -7.20
C ALA A 18 1.11 13.40 -7.49
N GLY A 19 0.92 12.08 -7.50
CA GLY A 19 -0.40 11.47 -7.52
C GLY A 19 -1.03 11.80 -6.20
N CYS A 20 -2.25 12.33 -6.23
CA CYS A 20 -3.09 12.39 -5.05
C CYS A 20 -3.10 10.99 -4.43
N THR A 21 -2.53 10.85 -3.22
CA THR A 21 -2.54 9.57 -2.52
C THR A 21 -3.96 9.30 -2.06
N THR A 22 -4.52 8.17 -2.49
CA THR A 22 -5.79 7.67 -1.98
C THR A 22 -5.52 6.80 -0.77
N TYR A 23 -6.39 6.87 0.24
CA TYR A 23 -6.25 6.11 1.47
C TYR A 23 -7.43 5.15 1.60
N TYR A 24 -7.14 3.91 1.95
CA TYR A 24 -8.15 2.86 2.03
C TYR A 24 -8.16 2.20 3.41
N GLN A 25 -9.37 1.89 3.88
CA GLN A 25 -9.60 0.89 4.91
C GLN A 25 -10.13 -0.37 4.25
N VAL A 26 -9.48 -1.50 4.51
CA VAL A 26 -9.90 -2.82 4.05
C VAL A 26 -10.39 -3.64 5.25
N ARG A 27 -11.63 -4.11 5.22
CA ARG A 27 -12.20 -4.96 6.27
C ARG A 27 -12.28 -6.41 5.84
N GLU A 28 -11.83 -7.29 6.71
CA GLU A 28 -11.98 -8.73 6.54
C GLU A 28 -13.42 -9.16 6.89
N PRO A 29 -14.09 -9.94 6.02
CA PRO A 29 -15.49 -10.29 6.18
C PRO A 29 -15.76 -11.21 7.39
N ALA A 30 -14.80 -12.08 7.73
CA ALA A 30 -14.98 -13.08 8.79
C ALA A 30 -14.45 -12.64 10.17
N GLY A 31 -13.48 -11.73 10.21
CA GLY A 31 -12.70 -11.44 11.41
C GLY A 31 -12.96 -10.06 12.03
N GLY A 32 -13.70 -9.17 11.34
CA GLY A 32 -13.89 -7.78 11.78
C GLY A 32 -12.61 -6.95 11.85
N ARG A 33 -11.49 -7.49 11.33
CA ARG A 33 -10.19 -6.82 11.29
C ARG A 33 -10.22 -5.74 10.21
N ALA A 34 -9.69 -4.58 10.56
CA ALA A 34 -9.50 -3.46 9.64
C ALA A 34 -8.01 -3.25 9.38
N TYR A 35 -7.66 -3.20 8.10
CA TYR A 35 -6.33 -2.91 7.59
C TYR A 35 -6.34 -1.56 6.89
N TYR A 36 -5.16 -0.96 6.75
CA TYR A 36 -5.01 0.36 6.16
C TYR A 36 -3.93 0.32 5.10
N THR A 37 -4.25 0.81 3.91
CA THR A 37 -3.31 0.83 2.78
C THR A 37 -3.57 2.04 1.88
N THR A 38 -2.58 2.43 1.08
CA THR A 38 -2.74 3.43 0.01
C THR A 38 -2.80 2.79 -1.38
N ASP A 39 -2.65 1.47 -1.45
CA ASP A 39 -2.59 0.74 -2.72
C ASP A 39 -3.34 -0.60 -2.61
N ILE A 40 -4.12 -0.92 -3.64
CA ILE A 40 -4.91 -2.14 -3.71
C ILE A 40 -4.68 -2.78 -5.07
N GLU A 41 -4.19 -4.01 -5.06
CA GLU A 41 -4.04 -4.85 -6.24
C GLU A 41 -5.20 -5.85 -6.30
N GLU A 42 -6.11 -5.67 -7.25
CA GLU A 42 -7.13 -6.67 -7.54
C GLU A 42 -6.54 -7.90 -8.24
N THR A 43 -6.90 -9.10 -7.78
CA THR A 43 -6.50 -10.34 -8.44
C THR A 43 -7.63 -10.88 -9.31
N LYS A 44 -7.29 -11.71 -10.31
CA LYS A 44 -8.24 -12.33 -11.25
C LYS A 44 -9.32 -13.20 -10.61
N ALA A 45 -9.20 -13.52 -9.32
CA ALA A 45 -10.12 -14.39 -8.59
C ALA A 45 -11.03 -13.64 -7.59
N GLY A 46 -11.18 -12.32 -7.74
CA GLY A 46 -12.03 -11.51 -6.84
C GLY A 46 -11.45 -11.38 -5.42
N SER A 47 -10.14 -11.60 -5.28
CA SER A 47 -9.40 -11.26 -4.07
C SER A 47 -8.64 -9.95 -4.28
N VAL A 48 -8.32 -9.28 -3.20
CA VAL A 48 -7.46 -8.10 -3.22
C VAL A 48 -6.19 -8.40 -2.45
N LYS A 49 -5.06 -7.90 -2.95
CA LYS A 49 -3.75 -7.99 -2.33
C LYS A 49 -3.27 -6.57 -2.03
N PHE A 50 -2.83 -6.34 -0.81
CA PHE A 50 -2.39 -5.02 -0.35
C PHE A 50 -1.36 -5.17 0.77
N THR A 51 -0.60 -4.12 1.03
CA THR A 51 0.29 -4.05 2.19
C THR A 51 -0.40 -3.26 3.29
N ASP A 52 -0.55 -3.86 4.47
CA ASP A 52 -1.07 -3.17 5.64
C ASP A 52 0.02 -2.26 6.23
N GLU A 53 -0.26 -0.96 6.27
CA GLU A 53 0.70 0.06 6.69
C GLU A 53 1.10 -0.10 8.17
N LYS A 54 0.20 -0.63 9.01
CA LYS A 54 0.51 -0.83 10.44
C LYS A 54 1.61 -1.86 10.65
N SER A 55 1.48 -2.98 9.96
CA SER A 55 2.32 -4.17 10.18
C SER A 55 3.41 -4.35 9.14
N GLY A 56 3.32 -3.67 7.99
CA GLY A 56 4.14 -3.91 6.81
C GLY A 56 3.88 -5.26 6.14
N SER A 57 2.83 -5.98 6.56
CA SER A 57 2.52 -7.31 6.04
C SER A 57 1.72 -7.22 4.75
N THR A 58 2.11 -8.00 3.74
CA THR A 58 1.29 -8.20 2.55
C THR A 58 0.16 -9.18 2.86
N ILE A 59 -1.07 -8.73 2.67
CA ILE A 59 -2.29 -9.48 2.96
C ILE A 59 -3.05 -9.70 1.66
N THR A 60 -3.62 -10.90 1.50
CA THR A 60 -4.56 -11.22 0.41
C THR A 60 -5.90 -11.59 1.04
N LEU A 61 -6.95 -10.83 0.74
CA LEU A 61 -8.31 -11.08 1.23
C LEU A 61 -9.27 -11.36 0.09
N GLN A 62 -10.15 -12.34 0.29
CA GLN A 62 -11.33 -12.56 -0.55
C GLN A 62 -12.55 -11.92 0.09
N ASN A 63 -13.47 -11.39 -0.73
CA ASN A 63 -14.72 -10.79 -0.28
C ASN A 63 -14.51 -9.66 0.76
N SER A 64 -13.43 -8.91 0.65
CA SER A 64 -13.16 -7.77 1.53
C SER A 64 -14.10 -6.59 1.24
N GLU A 65 -14.49 -5.88 2.28
CA GLU A 65 -15.10 -4.56 2.13
C GLU A 65 -13.99 -3.50 2.07
N ILE A 66 -13.89 -2.81 0.94
CA ILE A 66 -12.93 -1.73 0.74
C ILE A 66 -13.66 -0.40 0.80
N ARG A 67 -13.14 0.52 1.60
CA ARG A 67 -13.65 1.90 1.67
C ARG A 67 -12.50 2.87 1.53
N GLU A 68 -12.66 3.83 0.63
CA GLU A 68 -11.81 5.02 0.61
C GLU A 68 -12.15 5.89 1.83
N ILE A 69 -11.12 6.38 2.50
CA ILE A 69 -11.24 7.16 3.73
C ILE A 69 -10.37 8.43 3.64
N PRO A 70 -10.69 9.49 4.38
CA PRO A 70 -9.83 10.66 4.46
C PRO A 70 -8.51 10.33 5.17
N LYS A 71 -7.45 11.08 4.83
CA LYS A 71 -6.11 10.90 5.39
C LYS A 71 -6.11 10.90 6.93
N GLU A 72 -6.90 11.75 7.56
CA GLU A 72 -6.96 11.87 9.02
C GLU A 72 -7.53 10.60 9.66
N GLU A 73 -8.48 9.93 9.02
CA GLU A 73 -9.01 8.64 9.50
C GLU A 73 -7.97 7.53 9.29
N TYR A 74 -7.25 7.58 8.18
CA TYR A 74 -6.17 6.64 7.89
C TYR A 74 -5.04 6.73 8.92
N GLU A 75 -4.57 7.95 9.22
CA GLU A 75 -3.51 8.20 10.20
C GLU A 75 -3.93 7.75 11.61
N LYS A 76 -5.17 8.05 12.02
CA LYS A 76 -5.74 7.53 13.29
C LYS A 76 -5.82 6.01 13.28
N GLY A 77 -6.18 5.45 12.13
CA GLY A 77 -6.20 4.03 11.86
C GLY A 77 -4.84 3.42 12.18
N ILE A 78 -3.78 3.86 11.51
CA ILE A 78 -2.43 3.26 11.61
C ILE A 78 -1.73 3.51 12.94
N THR A 79 -2.00 4.63 13.61
CA THR A 79 -1.43 4.96 14.93
C THR A 79 -2.13 4.27 16.09
N SER A 80 -3.37 3.78 15.88
CA SER A 80 -4.09 3.01 16.89
C SER A 80 -3.48 1.61 17.02
N SER A 81 -2.76 1.40 18.12
CA SER A 81 -2.18 0.13 18.57
C SER A 81 -3.28 -0.89 18.93
N ALA A 82 -4.01 -1.38 17.94
CA ALA A 82 -4.80 -2.61 18.08
C ALA A 82 -3.98 -3.76 17.45
N PRO A 83 -3.64 -4.81 18.21
CA PRO A 83 -2.72 -5.85 17.77
C PRO A 83 -3.37 -6.72 16.69
N GLY A 84 -2.73 -6.82 15.54
CA GLY A 84 -3.29 -7.49 14.37
C GLY A 84 -2.32 -8.37 13.59
N VAL A 85 -1.20 -8.80 14.19
CA VAL A 85 -0.32 -9.79 13.55
C VAL A 85 -0.29 -11.04 14.41
N PRO A 86 -0.94 -12.16 14.02
CA PRO A 86 -0.45 -13.45 14.45
C PRO A 86 0.93 -13.63 13.81
N LYS A 87 2.00 -13.54 14.63
CA LYS A 87 3.32 -13.99 14.21
C LYS A 87 3.21 -15.48 13.90
N LYS A 88 3.39 -15.86 12.63
CA LYS A 88 3.52 -17.24 12.23
C LYS A 88 5.00 -17.62 12.21
#